data_AF-A0A9D4D7Z5-F1
#
_entry.id   AF-A0A9D4D7Z5-F1
#
_cell.length_a   1.000
_cell.length_b   1.000
_cell.length_c   1.000
_cell.angle_alpha   90.00
_cell.angle_beta   90.00
_cell.angle_gamma   90.00
#
_symmetry.space_group_name_H-M   'P 1'
#
loop_
_entity.id
_entity.type
_entity.pdbx_description
1 polymer ?
#
loop_
_entity_poly.entity_id
_entity_poly.type
_entity_poly.pdbx_seq_one_letter_code
_entity_poly.pdbx_strand_id
1 'polypeptide(L)'
;MDMLLRHGAVVMKALGAAVESLGDSSCLNSVIITIGQIHCYRNVKPKTIKKLWPCLNYGLHAVLKENYTKEIAQAWRSAIMVVHREIDFPITPAVFSHCRRDLS
;
A
#
# COMPACT_ATOMS: atom_id res chain seq x y z
N MET A 1 8.66 -22.02 0.64
CA MET A 1 8.70 -20.64 1.18
C MET A 1 7.34 -20.31 1.75
N ASP A 2 7.31 -19.88 3.01
CA ASP A 2 6.09 -19.54 3.76
C ASP A 2 5.23 -18.51 3.01
N MET A 3 3.90 -18.70 3.00
CA MET A 3 2.92 -17.79 2.39
C MET A 3 3.06 -16.37 2.93
N LEU A 4 3.39 -16.22 4.23
CA LEU A 4 3.60 -14.94 4.88
C LEU A 4 4.83 -14.21 4.31
N LEU A 5 5.94 -14.92 4.15
CA LEU A 5 7.18 -14.36 3.58
C LEU A 5 6.98 -13.91 2.13
N ARG A 6 6.27 -14.72 1.34
CA ARG A 6 5.91 -14.35 -0.04
C ARG A 6 5.04 -13.09 -0.07
N HIS A 7 4.05 -12.99 0.81
CA HIS A 7 3.19 -11.82 0.89
C HIS A 7 3.97 -10.57 1.33
N GLY A 8 4.84 -10.70 2.34
CA GLY A 8 5.73 -9.63 2.79
C GLY A 8 6.62 -9.11 1.67
N ALA A 9 7.21 -10.00 0.87
CA ALA A 9 8.02 -9.60 -0.30
C ALA A 9 7.20 -8.83 -1.34
N VAL A 10 5.96 -9.23 -1.61
CA VAL A 10 5.05 -8.52 -2.52
C VAL A 10 4.72 -7.13 -1.99
N VAL A 11 4.43 -7.00 -0.69
CA VAL A 11 4.16 -5.70 -0.05
C VAL A 11 5.38 -4.77 -0.16
N MET A 12 6.58 -5.26 0.17
CA MET A 12 7.79 -4.44 0.10
C MET A 12 8.13 -4.02 -1.33
N LYS A 13 7.90 -4.89 -2.32
CA LYS A 13 8.07 -4.55 -3.74
C LYS A 13 7.09 -3.46 -4.19
N ALA A 14 5.83 -3.57 -3.78
CA ALA A 14 4.81 -2.57 -4.09
C ALA A 14 5.13 -1.21 -3.45
N LEU A 15 5.61 -1.20 -2.20
CA LEU A 15 6.07 0.02 -1.53
C LEU A 15 7.28 0.64 -2.24
N GLY A 16 8.25 -0.16 -2.67
CA GLY A 16 9.39 0.30 -3.45
C GLY A 16 8.97 0.99 -4.75
N ALA A 17 8.10 0.34 -5.52
CA ALA A 17 7.57 0.92 -6.77
C ALA A 17 6.79 2.23 -6.54
N ALA A 18 6.02 2.32 -5.44
CA ALA A 18 5.32 3.54 -5.07
C ALA A 18 6.29 4.69 -4.72
N VAL A 19 7.38 4.40 -4.01
CA VAL A 19 8.43 5.38 -3.69
C VAL A 19 9.18 5.83 -4.95
N GLU A 20 9.53 4.90 -5.84
CA GLU A 20 10.18 5.20 -7.13
C GLU A 20 9.30 6.09 -8.02
N SER A 21 7.97 5.99 -7.88
CA SER A 21 6.99 6.74 -8.67
C SER A 21 6.52 8.03 -8.01
N LEU A 22 7.14 8.50 -6.90
CA LEU A 22 6.71 9.74 -6.23
C LEU A 22 6.79 10.98 -7.13
N GLY A 23 7.67 10.97 -8.13
CA GLY A 23 7.78 12.04 -9.14
C GLY A 23 6.76 11.95 -10.28
N ASP A 24 6.05 10.82 -10.42
CA ASP A 24 5.03 10.58 -11.43
C ASP A 24 3.70 10.16 -10.76
N SER A 25 2.87 11.17 -10.51
CA SER A 25 1.56 11.01 -9.88
C SER A 25 0.60 10.08 -10.64
N SER A 26 0.77 9.90 -11.95
CA SER A 26 -0.10 9.05 -12.77
C SER A 26 0.23 7.56 -12.56
N CYS A 27 1.52 7.23 -12.51
CA CYS A 27 1.99 5.89 -12.20
C CYS A 27 1.63 5.49 -10.76
N LEU A 28 1.87 6.39 -9.80
CA LEU A 28 1.56 6.17 -8.39
C LEU A 28 0.07 5.88 -8.16
N ASN A 29 -0.83 6.67 -8.76
CA ASN A 29 -2.26 6.44 -8.66
C ASN A 29 -2.68 5.07 -9.23
N SER A 30 -2.11 4.66 -10.36
CA SER A 30 -2.42 3.37 -10.98
C SER A 30 -2.02 2.18 -10.10
N VAL A 31 -0.85 2.27 -9.45
CA VAL A 31 -0.38 1.27 -8.48
C VAL A 31 -1.31 1.19 -7.27
N ILE A 32 -1.69 2.35 -6.71
CA ILE A 32 -2.54 2.42 -5.53
C ILE A 32 -3.94 1.88 -5.81
N ILE A 33 -4.55 2.22 -6.95
CA ILE A 33 -5.86 1.70 -7.37
C ILE A 33 -5.81 0.18 -7.48
N THR A 34 -4.77 -0.37 -8.13
CA THR A 34 -4.61 -1.82 -8.30
C THR A 34 -4.50 -2.52 -6.94
N ILE A 35 -3.72 -1.96 -6.02
CA ILE A 35 -3.60 -2.49 -4.64
C ILE A 35 -4.95 -2.43 -3.93
N GLY A 36 -5.66 -1.30 -4.02
CA GLY A 36 -6.99 -1.11 -3.43
C GLY A 36 -8.01 -2.15 -3.96
N GLN A 37 -8.03 -2.38 -5.27
CA GLN A 37 -8.90 -3.38 -5.90
C GLN A 37 -8.61 -4.80 -5.39
N ILE A 38 -7.34 -5.18 -5.29
CA ILE A 38 -6.94 -6.50 -4.75
C ILE A 38 -7.39 -6.66 -3.29
N HIS A 39 -7.22 -5.62 -2.47
CA HIS A 39 -7.64 -5.65 -1.07
C HIS A 39 -9.17 -5.70 -0.92
N CYS A 40 -9.89 -5.01 -1.81
CA CYS A 40 -11.34 -5.05 -1.88
C CYS A 40 -11.84 -6.45 -2.31
N TYR A 41 -11.31 -7.01 -3.39
CA TYR A 41 -11.63 -8.36 -3.88
C TYR A 41 -11.41 -9.43 -2.79
N ARG A 42 -10.36 -9.27 -1.98
CA ARG A 42 -10.04 -10.17 -0.86
C ARG A 42 -10.80 -9.87 0.43
N ASN A 43 -11.75 -8.94 0.42
CA ASN A 43 -12.54 -8.52 1.59
C ASN A 43 -11.67 -8.10 2.79
N VAL A 44 -10.51 -7.50 2.53
CA VAL A 44 -9.65 -6.98 3.60
C VAL A 44 -10.36 -5.81 4.27
N LYS A 45 -10.60 -5.91 5.58
CA LYS A 45 -11.24 -4.84 6.34
C LYS A 45 -10.36 -3.58 6.32
N PRO A 46 -10.91 -2.38 6.05
CA PRO A 46 -10.15 -1.13 6.06
C PRO A 46 -9.37 -0.88 7.36
N LYS A 47 -9.94 -1.30 8.50
CA LYS A 47 -9.29 -1.25 9.82
C LYS A 47 -7.96 -2.03 9.89
N THR A 48 -7.73 -3.00 9.01
CA THR A 48 -6.47 -3.75 8.92
C THR A 48 -5.39 -2.93 8.22
N ILE A 49 -5.76 -2.11 7.24
CA ILE A 49 -4.83 -1.22 6.52
C ILE A 49 -4.32 -0.12 7.44
N LYS A 50 -5.15 0.35 8.38
CA LYS A 50 -4.74 1.26 9.48
C LYS A 50 -3.58 0.71 10.32
N LYS A 51 -3.42 -0.61 10.38
CA LYS A 51 -2.32 -1.27 11.12
C LYS A 51 -1.02 -1.35 10.32
N LEU A 52 -1.05 -1.05 9.02
CA LEU A 52 0.14 -1.13 8.17
C LEU A 52 1.23 -0.17 8.64
N TRP A 53 0.87 1.09 8.95
CA TRP A 53 1.85 2.08 9.39
C TRP A 53 2.59 1.68 10.67
N PRO A 54 1.91 1.32 11.79
CA PRO A 54 2.59 0.84 12.99
C PRO A 54 3.55 -0.34 12.73
N CYS A 55 3.15 -1.31 11.91
CA CYS A 55 3.98 -2.48 11.59
C CYS A 55 5.19 -2.11 10.73
N LEU A 56 4.99 -1.27 9.70
CA LEU A 56 6.07 -0.82 8.82
C LEU A 56 7.06 0.05 9.58
N ASN A 57 6.58 0.99 10.39
CA ASN A 57 7.41 1.85 11.21
C ASN A 57 8.28 1.05 12.18
N TYR A 58 7.73 0.02 12.82
CA TYR A 58 8.49 -0.91 13.66
C TYR A 58 9.58 -1.64 12.87
N GLY A 59 9.23 -2.21 11.70
CA GLY A 59 10.18 -2.93 10.86
C GLY A 59 11.31 -2.05 10.33
N LEU A 60 10.98 -0.84 9.84
CA LEU A 60 11.96 0.12 9.37
C LEU A 60 12.91 0.55 10.48
N HIS A 61 12.39 0.84 11.68
CA HIS A 61 13.21 1.17 12.84
C HIS A 61 14.16 0.01 13.23
N ALA A 62 13.67 -1.24 13.18
CA ALA A 62 14.49 -2.41 13.53
C ALA A 62 15.65 -2.65 12.54
N VAL A 63 15.43 -2.37 11.25
CA VAL A 63 16.42 -2.62 10.19
C VAL A 63 17.38 -1.44 10.02
N LEU A 64 16.86 -0.22 9.95
CA LEU A 64 17.65 0.99 9.67
C LEU A 64 18.29 1.59 10.92
N LYS A 65 17.75 1.29 12.11
CA LYS A 65 18.32 1.67 13.42
C LYS A 65 18.66 3.16 13.49
N GLU A 66 19.93 3.49 13.73
CA GLU A 66 20.44 4.86 13.84
C GLU A 66 20.25 5.70 12.57
N ASN A 67 20.13 5.06 11.40
CA ASN A 67 19.83 5.73 10.13
C ASN A 67 18.34 6.05 9.98
N TYR A 68 17.46 5.57 10.86
CA TYR A 68 16.03 5.87 10.83
C TYR A 68 15.71 7.15 11.60
N THR A 69 16.02 8.29 11.00
CA THR A 69 15.79 9.60 11.63
C THR A 69 14.30 9.93 11.71
N LYS A 70 13.97 10.96 12.50
CA LYS A 70 12.61 11.48 12.59
C LYS A 70 12.10 11.98 11.23
N GLU A 71 12.95 12.57 10.40
CA GLU A 71 12.55 12.99 9.06
C GLU A 71 12.20 11.79 8.17
N ILE A 72 13.01 10.72 8.21
CA ILE A 72 12.77 9.51 7.42
C ILE A 72 11.45 8.84 7.85
N ALA A 73 11.21 8.75 9.17
CA ALA A 73 9.95 8.23 9.70
C ALA A 73 8.75 9.06 9.23
N GLN A 74 8.86 10.39 9.22
CA GLN A 74 7.80 11.27 8.76
C GLN A 74 7.57 11.16 7.24
N ALA A 75 8.62 11.03 6.44
CA ALA A 75 8.52 10.84 4.99
C ALA A 75 7.77 9.54 4.64
N TRP A 76 8.15 8.43 5.28
CA TRP A 76 7.44 7.15 5.11
C TRP A 76 5.99 7.22 5.57
N ARG A 77 5.72 7.91 6.69
CA ARG A 77 4.34 8.12 7.16
C ARG A 77 3.51 8.86 6.11
N SER A 78 4.05 9.91 5.51
CA SER A 78 3.37 10.66 4.45
C SER A 78 3.06 9.78 3.24
N ALA A 79 4.01 8.97 2.77
CA ALA A 79 3.80 8.05 1.66
C ALA A 79 2.69 7.01 1.97
N ILE A 80 2.69 6.43 3.17
CA ILE A 80 1.67 5.45 3.59
C ILE A 80 0.30 6.11 3.78
N MET A 81 0.23 7.38 4.19
CA MET A 81 -1.04 8.10 4.29
C MET A 81 -1.70 8.33 2.92
N VAL A 82 -0.92 8.53 1.85
CA VAL A 82 -1.46 8.58 0.49
C VAL A 82 -2.10 7.23 0.13
N VAL A 83 -1.38 6.13 0.37
CA VAL A 83 -1.92 4.77 0.17
C VAL A 83 -3.19 4.53 0.99
N HIS A 84 -3.20 4.98 2.25
CA HIS A 84 -4.35 4.83 3.14
C HIS A 84 -5.57 5.63 2.65
N ARG A 85 -5.38 6.88 2.22
CA ARG A 85 -6.47 7.74 1.74
C ARG A 85 -7.18 7.12 0.55
N GLU A 86 -6.43 6.57 -0.40
CA GLU A 86 -6.97 6.01 -1.63
C GLU A 86 -7.61 4.62 -1.44
N ILE A 87 -7.14 3.82 -0.47
CA ILE A 87 -7.78 2.53 -0.17
C ILE A 87 -9.02 2.69 0.73
N ASP A 88 -9.06 3.71 1.61
CA ASP A 88 -10.27 4.07 2.38
C ASP A 88 -11.29 4.85 1.52
N PHE A 89 -10.89 5.43 0.38
CA PHE A 89 -11.83 6.03 -0.55
C PHE A 89 -12.72 4.92 -1.12
N PRO A 90 -14.06 5.09 -1.15
CA PRO A 90 -14.91 4.11 -1.80
C PRO A 90 -14.46 4.05 -3.25
N ILE A 91 -13.84 2.92 -3.64
CA ILE A 91 -13.73 2.54 -5.04
C ILE A 91 -15.14 2.64 -5.57
N THR A 92 -15.41 3.70 -6.33
CA THR A 92 -16.78 4.04 -6.73
C THR A 92 -17.37 2.84 -7.47
N PRO A 93 -18.70 2.61 -7.39
CA PRO A 93 -19.35 1.49 -8.05
C PRO A 93 -19.03 1.36 -9.56
N ALA A 94 -18.62 2.47 -10.19
CA ALA A 94 -18.16 2.52 -11.57
C ALA A 94 -16.96 1.59 -11.84
N VAL A 95 -15.95 1.57 -10.96
CA VAL A 95 -14.77 0.70 -11.09
C VAL A 95 -15.12 -0.77 -10.82
N PHE A 96 -16.09 -1.01 -9.93
CA PHE A 96 -16.62 -2.35 -9.62
C PHE A 96 -17.32 -3.00 -10.84
N SER A 97 -18.00 -2.20 -11.66
CA SER A 97 -18.70 -2.67 -12.87
C SER A 97 -17.78 -3.10 -14.01
N HIS A 98 -16.54 -2.60 -14.03
CA HIS A 98 -15.55 -2.93 -15.06
C HIS A 98 -14.84 -4.24 -14.71
N CYS A 99 -14.41 -4.39 -13.44
CA CYS A 99 -13.71 -5.58 -12.95
C CYS A 99 -14.54 -6.88 -13.02
N ARG A 100 -15.88 -6.77 -13.04
CA ARG A 100 -16.79 -7.93 -13.18
C ARG A 100 -17.03 -8.37 -14.64
N ARG A 101 -16.73 -7.53 -15.63
CA ARG A 101 -16.98 -7.81 -17.06
C ARG A 101 -15.82 -8.54 -17.74
N ASP A 102 -14.60 -8.41 -17.23
CA ASP A 102 -13.42 -9.07 -17.81
C ASP A 102 -13.21 -10.51 -17.31
N LEU A 103 -14.17 -11.06 -16.57
CA LEU A 103 -14.12 -12.41 -15.97
C LEU A 103 -15.37 -13.26 -16.29
N SER A 104 -16.16 -12.87 -17.30
CA SER A 104 -17.31 -13.64 -17.81
C SER A 104 -17.10 -14.08 -19.24
#